data_AF-A0A961Q4B8-F1
#
_entry.id   AF-A0A961Q4B8-F1
#
_cell.length_a   1.000
_cell.length_b   1.000
_cell.length_c   1.000
_cell.angle_alpha   90.00
_cell.angle_beta   90.00
_cell.angle_gamma   90.00
#
_symmetry.space_group_name_H-M   'P 1'
#
loop_
_entity.id
_entity.type
_entity.pdbx_description
1 polymer ?
#
loop_
_entity_poly.entity_id
_entity_poly.type
_entity_poly.pdbx_seq_one_letter_code
_entity_poly.pdbx_strand_id
1 'polypeptide(L)'
;IILKPLYGNGGAGVFRLGEGDQNFSSLLELFTQAFREPFIAQRYLPDVRKGDKRIILVDGKVAGAINRVPAANESRSNMHVGGRPEPATLTRREHEICEALGPDLKRRGMIFVGIDVIGDYLTEINVTSPTGIREVKRFDGTDIAVMIWDAIESRR
;
A
#
# COMPACT_ATOMS: atom_id res chain seq x y z
N ILE A 1 -0.22 15.25 10.59
CA ILE A 1 0.61 14.11 10.11
C ILE A 1 -0.16 12.80 10.19
N ILE A 2 0.37 11.74 9.61
CA ILE A 2 0.01 10.36 9.92
C ILE A 2 1.09 9.78 10.84
N LEU A 3 0.68 9.19 11.96
CA LEU A 3 1.54 8.41 12.84
C LEU A 3 1.16 6.93 12.68
N LYS A 4 2.15 6.06 12.47
CA LYS A 4 1.94 4.62 12.33
C LYS A 4 3.11 3.80 12.89
N PRO A 5 2.89 2.59 13.43
CA PRO A 5 3.99 1.72 13.82
C PRO A 5 4.82 1.31 12.59
N LEU A 6 6.10 0.98 12.80
CA LEU A 6 6.97 0.47 11.72
C LEU A 6 6.50 -0.90 11.22
N TYR A 7 6.02 -1.74 12.13
CA TYR A 7 5.47 -3.06 11.82
C TYR A 7 3.97 -3.07 12.05
N GLY A 8 3.24 -3.70 11.13
CA GLY A 8 1.79 -3.79 11.19
C GLY A 8 1.19 -4.11 9.82
N ASN A 9 -0.13 -4.24 9.77
CA ASN A 9 -0.88 -4.40 8.54
C ASN A 9 -2.29 -3.82 8.72
N GLY A 10 -3.03 -3.71 7.61
CA GLY A 10 -4.47 -3.41 7.65
C GLY A 10 -4.88 -2.07 8.27
N GLY A 11 -3.95 -1.12 8.43
CA GLY A 11 -4.23 0.16 9.07
C GLY A 11 -4.29 0.10 10.61
N ALA A 12 -3.77 -0.96 11.22
CA ALA A 12 -3.62 -1.06 12.67
C ALA A 12 -2.64 0.00 13.19
N GLY A 13 -3.04 0.74 14.23
CA GLY A 13 -2.21 1.78 14.82
C GLY A 13 -1.93 2.98 13.89
N VAL A 14 -2.81 3.26 12.92
CA VAL A 14 -2.66 4.44 12.05
C VAL A 14 -3.52 5.58 12.56
N PHE A 15 -2.88 6.70 12.91
CA PHE A 15 -3.55 7.89 13.43
C PHE A 15 -3.31 9.11 12.54
N ARG A 16 -4.37 9.86 12.27
CA ARG A 16 -4.28 11.19 11.66
C ARG A 16 -4.29 12.23 12.78
N LEU A 17 -3.20 13.00 12.87
CA LEU A 17 -3.02 14.05 13.85
C LEU A 17 -3.08 15.42 13.15
N GLY A 18 -3.97 16.28 13.63
CA GLY A 18 -4.10 17.66 13.18
C GLY A 18 -3.00 18.56 13.74
N GLU A 19 -2.91 19.77 13.23
CA GLU A 19 -2.16 20.83 13.92
C GLU A 19 -2.91 21.20 15.22
N GLY A 20 -2.18 21.34 16.33
CA GLY A 20 -2.77 21.64 17.63
C GLY A 20 -3.52 20.49 18.31
N ASP A 21 -3.32 19.24 17.86
CA ASP A 21 -3.93 18.07 18.48
C ASP A 21 -3.47 17.93 19.94
N GLN A 22 -4.39 18.16 20.89
CA GLN A 22 -4.09 18.15 22.33
C GLN A 22 -3.65 16.79 22.84
N ASN A 23 -3.93 15.71 22.10
CA ASN A 23 -3.57 14.35 22.49
C ASN A 23 -2.22 13.91 21.94
N PHE A 24 -1.49 14.79 21.25
CA PHE A 24 -0.23 14.43 20.60
C PHE A 24 0.76 13.77 21.56
N SER A 25 1.05 14.39 22.71
CA SER A 25 2.00 13.87 23.70
C SER A 25 1.54 12.54 24.29
N SER A 26 0.26 12.43 24.68
CA SER A 26 -0.29 11.20 25.25
C SER A 26 -0.31 10.04 24.26
N LEU A 27 -0.61 10.31 22.99
CA LEU A 27 -0.53 9.30 21.93
C LEU A 27 0.91 8.85 21.68
N LEU A 28 1.87 9.78 21.72
CA LEU A 28 3.30 9.45 21.59
C LEU A 28 3.77 8.54 22.73
N GLU A 29 3.37 8.83 23.97
CA GLU A 29 3.66 8.00 25.14
C GLU A 29 3.04 6.61 24.99
N LEU A 30 1.76 6.53 24.61
CA LEU A 30 1.06 5.27 24.39
C LEU A 30 1.75 4.44 23.29
N PHE A 31 2.16 5.07 22.18
CA PHE A 31 2.89 4.40 21.11
C PHE A 31 4.23 3.84 21.58
N THR A 32 4.97 4.63 22.35
CA THR A 32 6.29 4.24 22.86
C THR A 32 6.19 3.10 23.88
N GLN A 33 5.06 2.99 24.59
CA GLN A 33 4.80 1.87 25.49
C GLN A 33 4.29 0.63 24.76
N ALA A 34 3.42 0.80 23.76
CA ALA A 34 2.76 -0.28 23.05
C ALA A 34 3.66 -0.98 22.03
N PHE A 35 4.58 -0.25 21.41
CA PHE A 35 5.49 -0.76 20.38
C PHE A 35 6.94 -0.61 20.84
N ARG A 36 7.75 -1.66 20.63
CA ARG A 36 9.18 -1.62 20.98
C ARG A 36 10.01 -0.93 19.91
N GLU A 37 9.47 -0.88 18.71
CA GLU A 37 10.15 -0.41 17.51
C GLU A 37 9.81 1.07 17.24
N PRO A 38 10.63 1.76 16.43
CA PRO A 38 10.32 3.12 16.02
C PRO A 38 8.95 3.20 15.33
N PHE A 39 8.31 4.36 15.40
CA PHE A 39 7.13 4.69 14.61
C PHE A 39 7.49 5.64 13.47
N ILE A 40 6.64 5.65 12.45
CA ILE A 40 6.78 6.48 11.25
C ILE A 40 5.84 7.68 11.40
N ALA A 41 6.39 8.89 11.25
CA ALA A 41 5.63 10.12 11.07
C ALA A 41 5.69 10.53 9.58
N GLN A 42 4.53 10.57 8.93
CA GLN A 42 4.39 10.91 7.51
C GLN A 42 3.49 12.14 7.34
N ARG A 43 3.69 12.92 6.29
CA ARG A 43 2.74 13.97 5.91
C ARG A 43 1.38 13.33 5.59
N TYR A 44 0.29 13.94 6.06
CA TYR A 44 -1.04 13.54 5.63
C TYR A 44 -1.27 13.94 4.18
N LEU A 45 -1.72 13.00 3.34
CA LEU A 45 -1.99 13.21 1.93
C LEU A 45 -3.52 13.30 1.73
N PRO A 46 -4.09 14.49 1.43
CA PRO A 46 -5.54 14.66 1.26
C PRO A 46 -6.12 13.77 0.16
N ASP A 47 -5.33 13.43 -0.86
CA ASP A 47 -5.72 12.56 -1.98
C ASP A 47 -6.10 11.14 -1.55
N VAL A 48 -5.82 10.72 -0.31
CA VAL A 48 -6.31 9.44 0.24
C VAL A 48 -7.84 9.33 0.17
N ARG A 49 -8.55 10.46 0.14
CA ARG A 49 -10.01 10.52 -0.06
C ARG A 49 -10.45 10.07 -1.45
N LYS A 50 -9.58 10.21 -2.46
CA LYS A 50 -9.79 9.66 -3.81
C LYS A 50 -9.40 8.18 -3.88
N GLY A 51 -8.71 7.69 -2.85
CA GLY A 51 -8.33 6.30 -2.67
C GLY A 51 -6.83 6.12 -2.43
N ASP A 52 -6.51 4.88 -2.07
CA ASP A 52 -5.16 4.37 -1.88
C ASP A 52 -4.96 3.22 -2.85
N LYS A 53 -4.15 3.48 -3.87
CA LYS A 53 -3.97 2.57 -5.00
C LYS A 53 -2.96 1.50 -4.64
N ARG A 54 -3.44 0.26 -4.66
CA ARG A 54 -2.61 -0.95 -4.57
C ARG A 54 -2.17 -1.30 -5.99
N ILE A 55 -0.90 -1.11 -6.29
CA ILE A 55 -0.28 -1.56 -7.54
C ILE A 55 0.50 -2.84 -7.26
N ILE A 56 0.22 -3.88 -8.03
CA ILE A 56 0.86 -5.19 -7.89
C ILE A 56 1.96 -5.29 -8.93
N LEU A 57 3.16 -5.66 -8.48
CA LEU A 57 4.29 -5.99 -9.32
C LEU A 57 4.60 -7.49 -9.23
N VAL A 58 4.82 -8.09 -10.40
CA VAL A 58 5.33 -9.45 -10.55
C VAL A 58 6.69 -9.38 -11.26
N ASP A 59 7.71 -9.94 -10.61
CA ASP A 59 9.11 -9.92 -11.08
C ASP A 59 9.60 -8.51 -11.49
N GLY A 60 9.21 -7.49 -10.70
CA GLY A 60 9.56 -6.09 -10.94
C GLY A 60 8.77 -5.38 -12.03
N LYS A 61 7.74 -6.01 -12.63
CA LYS A 61 6.87 -5.42 -13.65
C LYS A 61 5.45 -5.24 -13.11
N VAL A 62 4.77 -4.18 -13.54
CA VAL A 62 3.35 -3.96 -13.19
C VAL A 62 2.50 -5.12 -13.73
N ALA A 63 1.73 -5.75 -12.85
CA ALA A 63 0.83 -6.86 -13.16
C ALA A 63 -0.64 -6.48 -13.01
N GLY A 64 -0.96 -5.40 -12.29
CA GLY A 64 -2.32 -4.88 -12.16
C GLY A 64 -2.43 -3.89 -11.02
N ALA A 65 -3.59 -3.23 -10.91
CA ALA A 65 -3.86 -2.31 -9.82
C ALA A 65 -5.33 -2.27 -9.44
N ILE A 66 -5.58 -1.94 -8.17
CA ILE A 66 -6.91 -1.60 -7.65
C ILE A 66 -6.82 -0.31 -6.86
N ASN A 67 -7.85 0.52 -6.96
CA ASN A 67 -7.98 1.67 -6.09
C ASN A 67 -8.82 1.28 -4.87
N ARG A 68 -8.34 1.57 -3.66
CA ARG A 68 -9.08 1.27 -2.44
C ARG A 68 -9.63 2.57 -1.87
N VAL A 69 -10.93 2.78 -2.01
CA VAL A 69 -11.57 4.03 -1.57
C VAL A 69 -12.07 3.87 -0.13
N PRO A 70 -11.66 4.74 0.81
CA PRO A 70 -12.12 4.69 2.19
C PRO A 70 -13.61 5.06 2.29
N ALA A 71 -14.29 4.58 3.33
CA ALA A 71 -15.65 5.04 3.65
C ALA A 71 -15.64 6.53 4.04
N ALA A 72 -16.77 7.22 3.88
CA ALA A 72 -16.87 8.68 4.07
C ALA A 72 -16.33 9.18 5.43
N ASN A 73 -16.53 8.40 6.49
CA ASN A 73 -16.12 8.75 7.87
C ASN A 73 -14.85 8.03 8.34
N GLU A 74 -14.16 7.30 7.47
CA GLU A 74 -12.94 6.55 7.79
C GLU A 74 -11.76 7.13 7.01
N SER A 75 -10.59 7.20 7.63
CA SER A 75 -9.36 7.67 6.97
C SER A 75 -8.58 6.55 6.31
N ARG A 76 -8.84 5.31 6.74
CA ARG A 76 -8.17 4.09 6.26
C ARG A 76 -8.91 3.50 5.06
N SER A 77 -8.13 3.18 4.05
CA SER A 77 -8.56 2.64 2.76
C SER A 77 -8.44 1.11 2.67
N ASN A 78 -7.81 0.45 3.65
CA ASN A 78 -7.58 -1.00 3.58
C ASN A 78 -8.92 -1.76 3.46
N MET A 79 -8.96 -2.77 2.59
CA MET A 79 -10.17 -3.56 2.38
C MET A 79 -10.64 -4.28 3.66
N HIS A 80 -9.69 -4.66 4.53
CA HIS A 80 -9.99 -5.28 5.83
C HIS A 80 -10.80 -4.39 6.79
N VAL A 81 -10.76 -3.06 6.61
CA VAL A 81 -11.51 -2.10 7.44
C VAL A 81 -12.69 -1.47 6.67
N GLY A 82 -13.10 -2.07 5.56
CA GLY A 82 -14.27 -1.65 4.77
C GLY A 82 -13.96 -0.77 3.56
N GLY A 83 -12.69 -0.61 3.17
CA GLY A 83 -12.33 0.06 1.93
C GLY A 83 -12.88 -0.67 0.71
N ARG A 84 -13.56 0.04 -0.20
CA ARG A 84 -14.14 -0.54 -1.41
C ARG A 84 -13.09 -0.62 -2.51
N PRO A 85 -12.83 -1.81 -3.09
CA PRO A 85 -11.98 -1.93 -4.26
C PRO A 85 -12.71 -1.43 -5.51
N GLU A 86 -12.02 -0.63 -6.31
CA GLU A 86 -12.47 -0.12 -7.60
C GLU A 86 -11.42 -0.41 -8.67
N PRO A 87 -11.85 -0.61 -9.94
CA PRO A 87 -10.92 -0.76 -11.06
C PRO A 87 -10.04 0.50 -11.16
N ALA A 88 -8.75 0.32 -11.46
CA ALA A 88 -7.81 1.42 -11.52
C ALA A 88 -6.85 1.27 -12.70
N THR A 89 -6.57 2.39 -13.36
CA THR A 89 -5.45 2.54 -14.29
C THR A 89 -4.31 3.29 -13.61
N LEU A 90 -3.10 3.10 -14.13
CA LEU A 90 -1.93 3.80 -13.64
C LEU A 90 -1.81 5.18 -14.30
N THR A 91 -1.44 6.17 -13.50
CA THR A 91 -1.00 7.47 -13.99
C THR A 91 0.45 7.39 -14.47
N ARG A 92 0.90 8.41 -15.23
CA ARG A 92 2.32 8.52 -15.61
C ARG A 92 3.24 8.48 -14.38
N ARG A 93 2.87 9.18 -13.31
CA ARG A 93 3.68 9.24 -12.09
C ARG A 93 3.79 7.88 -11.40
N GLU A 94 2.71 7.12 -11.39
CA GLU A 94 2.70 5.75 -10.84
C GLU A 94 3.54 4.79 -11.66
N HIS A 95 3.54 4.93 -13.00
CA HIS A 95 4.47 4.21 -13.86
C HIS A 95 5.93 4.55 -13.54
N GLU A 96 6.27 5.82 -13.38
CA GLU A 96 7.64 6.26 -13.00
C GLU A 96 8.08 5.63 -11.67
N ILE A 97 7.19 5.56 -10.67
CA ILE A 97 7.47 4.90 -9.39
C ILE A 97 7.75 3.41 -9.59
N CYS A 98 6.92 2.72 -10.40
CA CYS A 98 7.09 1.30 -10.66
C CYS A 98 8.39 1.01 -11.42
N GLU A 99 8.74 1.83 -12.41
CA GLU A 99 9.98 1.72 -13.19
C GLU A 99 11.22 1.96 -12.34
N ALA A 100 11.16 2.88 -11.39
CA ALA A 100 12.26 3.14 -10.45
C ALA A 100 12.47 1.96 -9.47
N LEU A 101 11.39 1.34 -8.99
CA LEU A 101 11.46 0.24 -8.02
C LEU A 101 11.77 -1.12 -8.67
N GLY A 102 11.19 -1.38 -9.85
CA GLY A 102 11.16 -2.69 -10.49
C GLY A 102 12.52 -3.39 -10.59
N PRO A 103 13.59 -2.73 -11.08
CA PRO A 103 14.91 -3.33 -11.17
C PRO A 103 15.46 -3.79 -9.82
N ASP A 104 15.30 -3.00 -8.76
CA ASP A 104 15.76 -3.34 -7.42
C ASP A 104 14.98 -4.51 -6.80
N LEU A 105 13.65 -4.49 -6.95
CA LEU A 105 12.79 -5.58 -6.48
C LEU A 105 13.17 -6.90 -7.14
N LYS A 106 13.38 -6.90 -8.47
CA LYS A 106 13.81 -8.07 -9.22
C LYS A 106 15.18 -8.57 -8.78
N ARG A 107 16.17 -7.68 -8.65
CA ARG A 107 17.53 -8.01 -8.17
C ARG A 107 17.52 -8.67 -6.79
N ARG A 108 16.63 -8.24 -5.90
CA ARG A 108 16.48 -8.78 -4.54
C ARG A 108 15.65 -10.07 -4.47
N GLY A 109 15.17 -10.58 -5.60
CA GLY A 109 14.32 -11.78 -5.64
C GLY A 109 12.91 -11.55 -5.12
N MET A 110 12.43 -10.31 -5.04
CA MET A 110 11.07 -9.99 -4.62
C MET A 110 10.12 -10.21 -5.79
N ILE A 111 9.66 -11.46 -5.95
CA ILE A 111 8.82 -11.88 -7.08
C ILE A 111 7.44 -11.24 -7.02
N PHE A 112 6.81 -11.20 -5.84
CA PHE A 112 5.44 -10.71 -5.67
C PHE A 112 5.41 -9.57 -4.67
N VAL A 113 5.13 -8.35 -5.18
CA VAL A 113 5.17 -7.12 -4.39
C VAL A 113 3.89 -6.33 -4.62
N GLY A 114 3.31 -5.79 -3.56
CA GLY A 114 2.26 -4.78 -3.65
C GLY A 114 2.78 -3.44 -3.15
N ILE A 115 2.71 -2.40 -3.95
CA ILE A 115 3.00 -1.04 -3.49
C ILE A 115 1.70 -0.27 -3.29
N ASP A 116 1.72 0.64 -2.31
CA ASP A 116 0.62 1.55 -2.03
C ASP A 116 1.01 2.97 -2.44
N VAL A 117 0.16 3.59 -3.25
CA VAL A 117 0.37 4.94 -3.78
C VAL A 117 -0.86 5.79 -3.49
N ILE A 118 -0.63 6.96 -2.90
CA ILE A 118 -1.66 7.97 -2.65
C ILE A 118 -1.26 9.26 -3.36
N GLY A 119 -2.10 9.71 -4.30
CA GLY A 119 -1.74 10.80 -5.21
C GLY A 119 -0.45 10.46 -5.95
N ASP A 120 0.57 11.31 -5.81
CA ASP A 120 1.87 11.14 -6.49
C ASP A 120 2.95 10.48 -5.61
N TYR A 121 2.57 9.92 -4.45
CA TYR A 121 3.50 9.46 -3.43
C TYR A 121 3.36 7.97 -3.14
N LEU A 122 4.49 7.27 -3.19
CA LEU A 122 4.64 5.93 -2.62
C LEU A 122 4.56 6.02 -1.09
N THR A 123 3.67 5.26 -0.47
CA THR A 123 3.45 5.26 0.99
C THR A 123 3.93 3.99 1.67
N GLU A 124 3.94 2.86 0.95
CA GLU A 124 4.32 1.54 1.47
C GLU A 124 4.75 0.56 0.36
N ILE A 125 5.66 -0.36 0.69
CA ILE A 125 6.04 -1.51 -0.13
C ILE A 125 5.78 -2.79 0.66
N ASN A 126 4.81 -3.58 0.22
CA ASN A 126 4.39 -4.84 0.83
C ASN A 126 5.03 -6.03 0.11
N VAL A 127 5.92 -6.75 0.80
CA VAL A 127 6.70 -7.88 0.23
C VAL A 127 6.40 -9.23 0.87
N THR A 128 5.54 -9.29 1.89
CA THR A 128 5.25 -10.53 2.65
C THR A 128 4.02 -11.26 2.12
N SER A 129 2.85 -10.61 2.14
CA SER A 129 1.59 -11.20 1.67
C SER A 129 0.69 -10.15 1.02
N PRO A 130 1.08 -9.54 -0.12
CA PRO A 130 0.24 -8.57 -0.77
C PRO A 130 -1.07 -9.20 -1.30
N THR A 131 -2.18 -8.49 -1.12
CA THR A 131 -3.53 -8.90 -1.58
C THR A 131 -3.96 -8.10 -2.81
N GLY A 132 -5.09 -8.47 -3.43
CA GLY A 132 -5.70 -7.72 -4.54
C GLY A 132 -5.81 -8.49 -5.87
N ILE A 133 -5.20 -9.67 -5.97
CA ILE A 133 -5.16 -10.45 -7.22
C ILE A 133 -6.55 -10.93 -7.68
N ARG A 134 -7.48 -11.15 -6.74
CA ARG A 134 -8.86 -11.58 -7.06
C ARG A 134 -9.66 -10.42 -7.63
N GLU A 135 -9.50 -9.24 -7.05
CA GLU A 135 -10.15 -8.02 -7.49
C GLU A 135 -9.67 -7.61 -8.88
N VAL A 136 -8.35 -7.63 -9.14
CA VAL A 136 -7.81 -7.36 -10.49
C VAL A 136 -8.43 -8.32 -11.52
N LYS A 137 -8.36 -9.63 -11.27
CA LYS A 137 -8.94 -10.63 -12.18
C LYS A 137 -10.42 -10.41 -12.44
N ARG A 138 -11.19 -9.98 -11.43
CA ARG A 138 -12.60 -9.65 -11.57
C ARG A 138 -12.84 -8.41 -12.42
N PHE A 139 -11.96 -7.40 -12.34
CA PHE A 139 -12.16 -6.12 -13.00
C PHE A 139 -11.73 -6.09 -14.46
N ASP A 140 -10.59 -6.68 -14.79
CA ASP A 140 -10.03 -6.63 -16.15
C ASP A 140 -9.66 -8.00 -16.74
N GLY A 141 -9.87 -9.08 -15.99
CA GLY A 141 -9.58 -10.45 -16.43
C GLY A 141 -8.14 -10.89 -16.26
N THR A 142 -7.22 -10.01 -15.83
CA THR A 142 -5.80 -10.34 -15.68
C THR A 142 -5.59 -11.38 -14.57
N ASP A 143 -4.97 -12.51 -14.91
CA ASP A 143 -4.67 -13.57 -13.93
C ASP A 143 -3.24 -13.44 -13.39
N ILE A 144 -3.09 -12.58 -12.40
CA ILE A 144 -1.80 -12.35 -11.73
C ILE A 144 -1.25 -13.64 -11.10
N ALA A 145 -2.10 -14.59 -10.70
CA ALA A 145 -1.62 -15.85 -10.13
C ALA A 145 -0.81 -16.67 -11.14
N VAL A 146 -1.24 -16.69 -12.41
CA VAL A 146 -0.48 -17.32 -13.50
C VAL A 146 0.86 -16.61 -13.71
N MET A 147 0.85 -15.27 -13.76
CA MET A 147 2.08 -14.48 -13.92
C MET A 147 3.12 -14.76 -12.82
N ILE A 148 2.66 -14.95 -11.57
CA ILE A 148 3.53 -15.31 -10.44
C ILE A 148 4.16 -16.70 -10.66
N TRP A 149 3.36 -17.69 -11.07
CA TRP A 149 3.88 -19.03 -11.35
C TRP A 149 4.89 -19.02 -12.51
N ASP A 150 4.60 -18.32 -13.61
CA ASP A 150 5.53 -18.17 -14.73
C ASP A 150 6.86 -17.53 -14.27
N ALA A 151 6.79 -16.52 -13.40
CA ALA A 151 7.98 -15.88 -12.83
C ALA A 151 8.78 -16.81 -11.91
N ILE A 152 8.12 -17.72 -11.19
CA ILE A 152 8.78 -18.74 -10.36
C ILE A 152 9.43 -19.80 -11.25
N GLU A 153 8.73 -20.28 -12.27
CA GLU A 153 9.21 -21.34 -13.18
C GLU A 153 10.41 -20.88 -14.01
N SER A 154 10.44 -19.62 -14.46
CA SER A 154 11.56 -19.05 -15.23
C SER A 154 12.87 -18.90 -14.44
N ARG A 155 12.83 -19.07 -13.11
CA ARG A 155 14.00 -19.00 -12.22
C ARG A 155 14.60 -20.38 -11.90
N ARG A 156 14.02 -21.46 -12.42
CA ARG A 156 14.54 -22.83 -12.27
C ARG A 156 15.73 -23.10 -13.18
#